data_AF-B4K0I9-F1
#
_entry.id   AF-B4K0I9-F1
#
_cell.length_a   1.000
_cell.length_b   1.000
_cell.length_c   1.000
_cell.angle_alpha   90.00
_cell.angle_beta   90.00
_cell.angle_gamma   90.00
#
_symmetry.space_group_name_H-M   'P 1'
#
loop_
_entity.id
_entity.type
_entity.pdbx_description
1 polymer ?
#
loop_
_entity_poly.entity_id
_entity_poly.type
_entity_poly.pdbx_seq_one_letter_code
_entity_poly.pdbx_strand_id
1 'polypeptide(L)'
;MELSSLADIDNAAELFLRNINVAAEYSMLGQLPCSPPSPTQPLLKPEVLDLVRHKRALRRQYMLSRNPLDPRDFRGPAHELRKLLFDIKSKYFQHMLPNADPNKKNGLNLWKAMSCVKRQPLRRVPIMRPDNTWCRSNAEIASAFADELEGRFTPFALASPCQSAAVTQRFLDGFSTWAKRWNICVNESKSQHCMFALRNGNCLTVRLNNKVIPQENHARYLGTLHF
;
A
#
# COMPACT_ATOMS: atom_id res chain seq x y z
N MET A 1 -1.16 -34.91 11.93
CA MET A 1 -1.67 -36.01 11.10
C MET A 1 -0.45 -36.83 10.74
N GLU A 2 -0.15 -37.84 11.55
CA GLU A 2 1.09 -38.64 11.42
C GLU A 2 0.85 -39.71 10.36
N LEU A 3 1.50 -39.57 9.20
CA LEU A 3 1.44 -40.54 8.11
C LEU A 3 2.31 -41.74 8.49
N SER A 4 1.69 -42.73 9.14
CA SER A 4 2.41 -43.80 9.84
C SER A 4 2.34 -45.14 9.09
N SER A 5 1.35 -45.29 8.20
CA SER A 5 1.14 -46.48 7.37
C SER A 5 1.57 -46.21 5.93
N LEU A 6 2.07 -47.26 5.25
CA LEU A 6 2.39 -47.20 3.82
C LEU A 6 1.17 -46.77 2.98
N ALA A 7 -0.02 -47.25 3.35
CA ALA A 7 -1.27 -46.85 2.71
C ALA A 7 -1.64 -45.38 2.95
N ASP A 8 -1.22 -44.78 4.07
CA ASP A 8 -1.45 -43.35 4.34
C ASP A 8 -0.56 -42.48 3.46
N ILE A 9 0.67 -42.95 3.19
CA ILE A 9 1.63 -42.29 2.30
C ILE A 9 1.09 -42.30 0.87
N ASP A 10 0.59 -43.45 0.39
CA ASP A 10 0.03 -43.58 -0.96
C ASP A 10 -1.23 -42.71 -1.12
N ASN A 11 -2.14 -42.71 -0.14
CA ASN A 11 -3.31 -41.84 -0.15
C ASN A 11 -2.94 -40.35 -0.11
N ALA A 12 -1.93 -39.97 0.67
CA ALA A 12 -1.45 -38.59 0.72
C ALA A 12 -0.81 -38.17 -0.61
N ALA A 13 -0.06 -39.07 -1.26
CA ALA A 13 0.54 -38.85 -2.56
C ALA A 13 -0.54 -38.69 -3.65
N GLU A 14 -1.57 -39.54 -3.66
CA GLU A 14 -2.69 -39.40 -4.59
C GLU A 14 -3.47 -38.11 -4.38
N LEU A 15 -3.76 -37.75 -3.12
CA LEU A 15 -4.46 -36.51 -2.79
C LEU A 15 -3.64 -35.28 -3.19
N PHE A 16 -2.32 -35.33 -3.02
CA PHE A 16 -1.41 -34.29 -3.46
C PHE A 16 -1.40 -34.14 -4.99
N LEU A 17 -1.25 -35.24 -5.73
CA LEU A 17 -1.28 -35.24 -7.20
C LEU A 17 -2.62 -34.74 -7.73
N ARG A 18 -3.72 -35.15 -7.11
CA ARG A 18 -5.06 -34.66 -7.44
C ARG A 18 -5.17 -33.15 -7.24
N ASN A 19 -4.66 -32.63 -6.13
CA ASN A 19 -4.69 -31.19 -5.85
C ASN A 19 -3.84 -30.39 -6.84
N ILE A 20 -2.67 -30.91 -7.23
CA ILE A 20 -1.83 -30.29 -8.27
C ILE A 20 -2.59 -30.23 -9.60
N ASN A 21 -3.18 -31.35 -10.02
CA ASN A 21 -3.89 -31.40 -11.30
C ASN A 21 -5.12 -30.48 -11.31
N VAL A 22 -5.89 -30.46 -10.22
CA VAL A 22 -7.03 -29.55 -10.06
C VAL A 22 -6.57 -28.09 -10.09
N ALA A 23 -5.48 -27.74 -9.39
CA ALA A 23 -4.92 -26.38 -9.41
C ALA A 23 -4.38 -25.99 -10.80
N ALA A 24 -3.79 -26.94 -11.53
CA ALA A 24 -3.33 -26.77 -12.89
C ALA A 24 -4.51 -26.53 -13.85
N GLU A 25 -5.58 -27.32 -13.76
CA GLU A 25 -6.83 -27.13 -14.52
C GLU A 25 -7.44 -25.75 -14.28
N TYR A 26 -7.54 -25.31 -13.01
CA TYR A 26 -8.01 -23.97 -12.66
C TYR A 26 -7.12 -22.85 -13.23
N SER A 27 -5.82 -23.11 -13.40
CA SER A 27 -4.87 -22.15 -13.95
C SER A 27 -4.86 -22.15 -15.49
N MET A 28 -5.13 -23.29 -16.12
CA MET A 28 -5.15 -23.48 -17.58
C MET A 28 -6.46 -23.02 -18.23
N LEU A 29 -7.58 -23.04 -17.50
CA LEU A 29 -8.82 -22.38 -17.88
C LEU A 29 -8.63 -20.85 -17.77
N GLY A 30 -7.91 -20.28 -18.74
CA GLY A 30 -7.54 -18.86 -18.86
C GLY A 30 -8.69 -17.86 -18.97
N GLN A 31 -9.88 -18.20 -18.49
CA GLN A 31 -11.00 -17.30 -18.28
C GLN A 31 -11.73 -17.77 -17.02
N LEU A 32 -11.32 -17.25 -15.86
CA LEU A 32 -12.31 -17.11 -14.80
C LEU A 32 -13.50 -16.35 -15.41
N PRO A 33 -14.75 -16.83 -15.28
CA PRO A 33 -15.88 -15.92 -15.28
C PRO A 33 -15.46 -14.81 -14.33
N CYS A 34 -15.42 -13.58 -14.85
CA CYS A 34 -15.12 -12.38 -14.09
C CYS A 34 -15.64 -12.57 -12.67
N SER A 35 -14.75 -12.43 -11.68
CA SER A 35 -15.00 -12.51 -10.23
C SER A 35 -16.49 -12.57 -9.88
N PRO A 36 -16.98 -13.55 -9.08
CA PRO A 36 -18.40 -13.68 -8.77
C PRO A 36 -19.00 -12.30 -8.55
N PRO A 37 -20.10 -11.93 -9.25
CA PRO A 37 -20.57 -10.56 -9.33
C PRO A 37 -20.53 -10.01 -7.92
N SER A 38 -19.69 -8.99 -7.71
CA SER A 38 -19.48 -8.39 -6.40
C SER A 38 -20.84 -8.27 -5.72
N PRO A 39 -21.01 -8.71 -4.46
CA PRO A 39 -22.31 -8.81 -3.81
C PRO A 39 -23.09 -7.55 -4.16
N THR A 40 -24.22 -7.75 -4.85
CA THR A 40 -24.98 -6.74 -5.58
C THR A 40 -24.86 -5.44 -4.81
N GLN A 41 -24.06 -4.50 -5.32
CA GLN A 41 -23.84 -3.23 -4.63
C GLN A 41 -25.23 -2.73 -4.22
N PRO A 42 -25.42 -2.31 -2.95
CA PRO A 42 -26.76 -1.98 -2.46
C PRO A 42 -27.40 -1.08 -3.50
N LEU A 43 -28.48 -1.60 -4.10
CA LEU A 43 -29.05 -1.10 -5.34
C LEU A 43 -29.33 0.39 -5.12
N LEU A 44 -28.44 1.26 -5.59
CA LEU A 44 -28.62 2.70 -5.43
C LEU A 44 -29.94 3.03 -6.14
N LYS A 45 -30.77 3.85 -5.51
CA LYS A 45 -32.06 4.21 -6.09
C LYS A 45 -31.85 4.70 -7.54
N PRO A 46 -32.73 4.32 -8.49
CA PRO A 46 -32.60 4.71 -9.89
C PRO A 46 -32.36 6.21 -10.10
N GLU A 47 -33.05 7.05 -9.33
CA GLU A 47 -32.88 8.51 -9.29
C GLU A 47 -31.42 8.96 -9.10
N VAL A 48 -30.68 8.30 -8.21
CA VAL A 48 -29.27 8.61 -7.93
C VAL A 48 -28.40 8.21 -9.11
N LEU A 49 -28.69 7.07 -9.74
CA LEU A 49 -27.96 6.59 -10.91
C LEU A 49 -28.17 7.53 -12.10
N ASP A 50 -29.37 8.05 -12.29
CA ASP A 50 -29.68 9.01 -13.35
C ASP A 50 -28.96 10.34 -13.15
N LEU A 51 -28.89 10.85 -11.91
CA LEU A 51 -28.05 12.01 -11.58
C LEU A 51 -26.55 11.74 -11.79
N VAL A 52 -26.06 10.54 -11.49
CA VAL A 52 -24.67 10.15 -11.78
C VAL A 52 -24.42 10.16 -13.29
N ARG A 53 -25.34 9.60 -14.08
CA ARG A 53 -25.26 9.57 -15.55
C ARG A 53 -25.28 10.99 -16.12
N HIS A 54 -26.23 11.82 -15.69
CA HIS A 54 -26.35 13.21 -16.10
C HIS A 54 -25.09 14.02 -15.77
N LYS A 55 -24.58 13.92 -14.53
CA LYS A 55 -23.32 14.56 -14.13
C LYS A 55 -22.13 14.11 -14.99
N ARG A 56 -22.03 12.81 -15.30
CA ARG A 56 -20.97 12.27 -16.15
C ARG A 56 -21.10 12.77 -17.58
N ALA A 57 -22.31 12.90 -18.11
CA ALA A 57 -22.58 13.44 -19.44
C ALA A 57 -22.13 14.91 -19.55
N LEU A 58 -22.54 15.77 -18.61
CA LEU A 58 -22.11 17.17 -18.55
C LEU A 58 -20.59 17.31 -18.39
N ARG A 59 -19.95 16.45 -17.58
CA ARG A 59 -18.48 16.43 -17.47
C ARG A 59 -17.82 16.06 -18.80
N ARG A 60 -18.37 15.09 -19.54
CA ARG A 60 -17.85 14.73 -20.87
C ARG A 60 -17.99 15.90 -21.84
N GLN A 61 -19.13 16.59 -21.84
CA GLN A 61 -19.34 17.80 -22.64
C GLN A 61 -18.29 18.87 -22.33
N TYR A 62 -18.10 19.22 -21.06
CA TYR A 62 -17.06 20.16 -20.64
C TYR A 62 -15.65 19.74 -21.09
N MET A 63 -15.32 18.45 -20.97
CA MET A 63 -14.01 17.95 -21.41
C MET A 63 -13.79 18.07 -22.93
N LEU A 64 -14.86 17.98 -23.73
CA LEU A 64 -14.81 18.09 -25.18
C LEU A 64 -14.81 19.56 -25.64
N SER A 65 -15.73 20.37 -25.12
CA SER A 65 -15.92 21.77 -25.53
C SER A 65 -14.87 22.72 -24.96
N ARG A 66 -14.35 22.41 -23.76
CA ARG A 66 -13.55 23.32 -22.91
C ARG A 66 -14.20 24.71 -22.72
N ASN A 67 -15.52 24.81 -22.85
CA ASN A 67 -16.25 26.06 -22.72
C ASN A 67 -16.31 26.49 -21.24
N PRO A 68 -16.05 27.77 -20.90
CA PRO A 68 -16.12 28.29 -19.54
C PRO A 68 -17.54 28.32 -18.92
N LEU A 69 -18.60 28.16 -19.71
CA LEU A 69 -19.98 28.13 -19.21
C LEU A 69 -20.43 26.74 -18.71
N ASP A 70 -19.96 25.65 -19.33
CA ASP A 70 -20.30 24.27 -18.96
C ASP A 70 -20.00 23.90 -17.49
N PRO A 71 -18.97 24.48 -16.82
CA PRO A 71 -18.78 24.33 -15.38
C PRO A 71 -19.97 24.77 -14.53
N ARG A 72 -20.72 25.77 -14.99
CA ARG A 72 -21.94 26.24 -14.33
C ARG A 72 -23.01 25.14 -14.38
N ASP A 73 -23.15 24.49 -15.53
CA ASP A 73 -24.20 23.52 -15.78
C ASP A 73 -23.97 22.21 -15.02
N PHE A 74 -22.73 21.74 -14.86
CA PHE A 74 -22.47 20.52 -14.08
C PHE A 74 -22.47 20.74 -12.55
N ARG A 75 -22.24 21.98 -12.07
CA ARG A 75 -22.12 22.28 -10.63
C ARG A 75 -23.40 22.01 -9.87
N GLY A 76 -24.56 22.33 -10.45
CA GLY A 76 -25.88 22.06 -9.88
C GLY A 76 -26.13 20.56 -9.65
N PRO A 77 -26.16 19.73 -10.72
CA PRO A 77 -26.33 18.29 -10.61
C PRO A 77 -25.27 17.61 -9.72
N ALA A 78 -24.04 18.13 -9.70
CA ALA A 78 -22.99 17.65 -8.80
C ALA A 78 -23.26 18.00 -7.33
N HIS A 79 -23.88 19.14 -7.03
CA HIS A 79 -24.32 19.50 -5.69
C HIS A 79 -25.51 18.65 -5.26
N GLU A 80 -26.54 18.51 -6.10
CA GLU A 80 -27.70 17.67 -5.83
C GLU A 80 -27.32 16.23 -5.55
N LEU A 81 -26.43 15.64 -6.36
CA LEU A 81 -25.91 14.29 -6.12
C LEU A 81 -25.19 14.19 -4.77
N ARG A 82 -24.38 15.18 -4.40
CA ARG A 82 -23.70 15.19 -3.09
C ARG A 82 -24.70 15.26 -1.95
N LYS A 83 -25.72 16.12 -2.06
CA LYS A 83 -26.79 16.27 -1.08
C LYS A 83 -27.56 14.97 -0.90
N LEU A 84 -28.01 14.34 -2.00
CA LEU A 84 -28.73 13.07 -1.95
C LEU A 84 -27.89 11.93 -1.37
N LEU A 85 -26.62 11.82 -1.76
CA LEU A 85 -25.72 10.80 -1.19
C LEU A 85 -25.50 11.02 0.31
N PHE A 86 -25.40 12.28 0.75
CA PHE A 86 -25.33 12.62 2.17
C PHE A 86 -26.61 12.22 2.91
N ASP A 87 -27.79 12.55 2.36
CA ASP A 87 -29.08 12.24 2.97
C ASP A 87 -29.32 10.72 3.06
N ILE A 88 -29.01 9.97 1.99
CA ILE A 88 -29.10 8.50 1.98
C ILE A 88 -28.19 7.91 3.05
N LYS A 89 -26.94 8.39 3.13
CA LYS A 89 -25.98 7.96 4.13
C LYS A 89 -26.47 8.28 5.54
N SER A 90 -26.96 9.49 5.77
CA SER A 90 -27.49 9.95 7.06
C SER A 90 -28.67 9.10 7.53
N LYS A 91 -29.67 8.88 6.66
CA LYS A 91 -30.83 8.01 6.94
C LYS A 91 -30.42 6.58 7.27
N TYR A 92 -29.48 6.02 6.51
CA TYR A 92 -28.93 4.70 6.79
C TYR A 92 -28.32 4.64 8.21
N PHE A 93 -27.53 5.63 8.62
CA PHE A 93 -26.96 5.67 9.97
C PHE A 93 -28.02 5.83 11.06
N GLN A 94 -29.00 6.72 10.87
CA GLN A 94 -30.09 6.91 11.83
C GLN A 94 -30.89 5.62 12.06
N HIS A 95 -31.11 4.81 11.03
CA HIS A 95 -31.82 3.53 11.15
C HIS A 95 -30.93 2.40 11.69
N MET A 96 -29.64 2.42 11.38
CA MET A 96 -28.70 1.36 11.75
C MET A 96 -28.23 1.47 13.22
N LEU A 97 -27.97 2.67 13.73
CA LEU A 97 -27.44 2.88 15.08
C LEU A 97 -28.32 2.31 16.21
N PRO A 98 -29.66 2.46 16.20
CA PRO A 98 -30.52 1.88 17.24
C PRO A 98 -30.51 0.35 17.26
N ASN A 99 -30.19 -0.27 16.13
CA ASN A 99 -30.20 -1.72 15.93
C ASN A 99 -28.79 -2.34 16.06
N ALA A 100 -27.78 -1.55 16.43
CA ALA A 100 -26.41 -2.00 16.58
C ALA A 100 -26.21 -2.67 17.96
N ASP A 101 -25.96 -3.98 17.95
CA ASP A 101 -25.73 -4.77 19.17
C ASP A 101 -24.28 -5.28 19.19
N PRO A 102 -23.49 -5.03 20.25
CA PRO A 102 -22.12 -5.51 20.38
C PRO A 102 -22.00 -7.04 20.44
N ASN A 103 -23.02 -7.77 20.90
CA ASN A 103 -22.96 -9.22 21.15
C ASN A 103 -23.47 -10.08 19.97
N LYS A 104 -23.98 -9.46 18.91
CA LYS A 104 -24.58 -10.18 17.78
C LYS A 104 -23.49 -10.71 16.83
N LYS A 105 -23.20 -12.02 16.88
CA LYS A 105 -22.17 -12.71 16.06
C LYS A 105 -22.26 -12.41 14.54
N ASN A 106 -23.47 -12.23 14.01
CA ASN A 106 -23.74 -11.94 12.59
C ASN A 106 -24.31 -10.52 12.36
N GLY A 107 -24.33 -9.66 13.38
CA GLY A 107 -24.87 -8.31 13.32
C GLY A 107 -23.87 -7.28 12.81
N LEU A 108 -24.40 -6.15 12.34
CA LEU A 108 -23.63 -4.92 12.14
C LEU A 108 -23.13 -4.43 13.50
N ASN A 109 -21.95 -4.86 13.90
CA ASN A 109 -21.29 -4.28 15.07
C ASN A 109 -20.90 -2.82 14.79
N LEU A 110 -20.90 -1.99 15.83
CA LEU A 110 -20.60 -0.56 15.73
C LEU A 110 -19.25 -0.30 15.03
N TRP A 111 -18.29 -1.21 15.20
CA TRP A 111 -17.00 -1.17 14.51
C TRP A 111 -17.13 -1.30 12.98
N LYS A 112 -17.87 -2.28 12.47
CA LYS A 112 -18.13 -2.44 11.02
C LYS A 112 -18.86 -1.22 10.46
N ALA A 113 -19.80 -0.65 11.22
CA ALA A 113 -20.50 0.58 10.86
C ALA A 113 -19.57 1.81 10.82
N MET A 114 -18.70 1.97 11.82
CA MET A 114 -17.70 3.04 11.86
C MET A 114 -16.62 2.90 10.77
N SER A 115 -16.28 1.65 10.43
CA SER A 115 -15.27 1.34 9.41
C SER A 115 -15.66 1.87 8.04
N CYS A 116 -16.95 1.83 7.67
CA CYS A 116 -17.39 2.37 6.38
C CYS A 116 -17.40 3.91 6.34
N VAL A 117 -17.51 4.59 7.50
CA VAL A 117 -17.42 6.06 7.61
C VAL A 117 -15.98 6.54 7.44
N LYS A 118 -15.02 5.84 8.06
CA LYS A 118 -13.60 6.20 8.03
C LYS A 118 -12.87 5.81 6.73
N ARG A 119 -13.48 4.98 5.87
CA ARG A 119 -12.88 4.59 4.59
C ARG A 119 -12.68 5.82 3.70
N GLN A 120 -11.44 6.27 3.61
CA GLN A 120 -11.04 7.21 2.57
C GLN A 120 -11.02 6.47 1.23
N PRO A 121 -11.61 7.02 0.17
CA PRO A 121 -11.49 6.43 -1.15
C PRO A 121 -10.01 6.39 -1.53
N LEU A 122 -9.48 5.18 -1.77
CA LEU A 122 -8.12 5.01 -2.25
C LEU A 122 -7.97 5.78 -3.58
N ARG A 123 -7.06 6.75 -3.62
CA ARG A 123 -6.69 7.41 -4.87
C ARG A 123 -5.93 6.39 -5.70
N ARG A 124 -6.58 5.83 -6.72
CA ARG A 124 -5.90 5.06 -7.76
C ARG A 124 -5.19 6.05 -8.68
N VAL A 125 -3.92 6.32 -8.39
CA VAL A 125 -3.06 7.12 -9.27
C VAL A 125 -2.68 6.22 -10.46
N PRO A 126 -2.90 6.66 -11.71
CA PRO A 126 -2.42 5.92 -12.86
C PRO A 126 -0.90 5.77 -12.80
N ILE A 127 -0.38 4.59 -13.13
CA ILE A 127 1.06 4.31 -13.14
C ILE A 127 1.57 4.58 -14.55
N MET A 128 2.67 5.34 -14.64
CA MET A 128 3.32 5.71 -15.88
C MET A 128 4.66 5.00 -15.99
N ARG A 129 4.97 4.48 -17.17
CA ARG A 129 6.27 3.86 -17.47
C ARG A 129 7.33 4.92 -17.83
N PRO A 130 8.61 4.54 -17.85
CA PRO A 130 9.71 5.42 -18.28
C PRO A 130 9.57 5.94 -19.72
N ASP A 131 8.84 5.22 -20.58
CA ASP A 131 8.51 5.59 -21.96
C ASP A 131 7.40 6.66 -22.07
N ASN A 132 6.96 7.23 -20.94
CA ASN A 132 5.88 8.22 -20.83
C ASN A 132 4.50 7.69 -21.28
N THR A 133 4.31 6.36 -21.27
CA THR A 133 3.03 5.71 -21.52
C THR A 133 2.35 5.26 -20.23
N TRP A 134 1.01 5.26 -20.22
CA TRP A 134 0.22 4.84 -19.07
C TRP A 134 -0.05 3.33 -19.10
N CYS A 135 0.14 2.65 -17.97
CA CYS A 135 -0.22 1.23 -17.84
C CYS A 135 -1.75 1.06 -17.91
N ARG A 136 -2.23 0.20 -18.81
CA ARG A 136 -3.66 -0.02 -19.04
C ARG A 136 -4.18 -1.32 -18.41
N SER A 137 -3.31 -2.31 -18.23
CA SER A 137 -3.66 -3.61 -17.67
C SER A 137 -2.94 -3.88 -16.34
N ASN A 138 -3.47 -4.82 -15.55
CA ASN A 138 -2.81 -5.22 -14.29
C ASN A 138 -1.44 -5.86 -14.52
N ALA A 139 -1.26 -6.58 -15.63
CA ALA A 139 0.04 -7.17 -16.00
C ALA A 139 1.08 -6.08 -16.27
N GLU A 140 0.69 -5.03 -16.98
CA GLU A 140 1.54 -3.87 -17.25
C GLU A 140 1.88 -3.04 -16.00
N ILE A 141 0.96 -2.98 -15.04
CA ILE A 141 1.21 -2.37 -13.75
C ILE A 141 2.24 -3.18 -12.97
N ALA A 142 2.08 -4.51 -12.94
CA ALA A 142 2.98 -5.41 -12.24
C ALA A 142 4.39 -5.36 -12.84
N SER A 143 4.52 -5.32 -14.17
CA SER A 143 5.81 -5.21 -14.84
C SER A 143 6.48 -3.87 -14.55
N ALA A 144 5.77 -2.75 -14.71
CA ALA A 144 6.33 -1.42 -14.42
C ALA A 144 6.80 -1.29 -12.95
N PHE A 145 6.08 -1.91 -12.03
CA PHE A 145 6.47 -1.97 -10.63
C PHE A 145 7.71 -2.85 -10.41
N ALA A 146 7.81 -4.00 -11.08
CA ALA A 146 8.97 -4.87 -11.02
C ALA A 146 10.23 -4.17 -11.57
N ASP A 147 10.12 -3.48 -12.70
CA ASP A 147 11.22 -2.72 -13.31
C ASP A 147 11.73 -1.61 -12.36
N GLU A 148 10.81 -0.91 -11.68
CA GLU A 148 11.18 0.11 -10.68
C GLU A 148 11.91 -0.51 -9.48
N LEU A 149 11.41 -1.66 -8.99
CA LEU A 149 12.06 -2.38 -7.91
C LEU A 149 13.44 -2.88 -8.33
N GLU A 150 13.58 -3.46 -9.52
CA GLU A 150 14.87 -3.93 -10.03
C GLU A 150 15.89 -2.77 -10.09
N GLY A 151 15.48 -1.61 -10.62
CA GLY A 151 16.33 -0.42 -10.64
C GLY A 151 16.73 0.07 -9.23
N ARG A 152 15.81 0.00 -8.26
CA ARG A 152 16.06 0.42 -6.87
C ARG A 152 16.86 -0.59 -6.06
N PHE A 153 16.71 -1.87 -6.36
CA PHE A 153 17.33 -3.01 -5.66
C PHE A 153 18.45 -3.64 -6.50
N THR A 154 19.16 -2.84 -7.27
CA THR A 154 20.43 -3.28 -7.84
C THR A 154 21.42 -3.54 -6.70
N PRO A 155 22.19 -4.65 -6.73
CA PRO A 155 23.29 -4.85 -5.80
C PRO A 155 24.20 -3.63 -5.94
N PHE A 156 24.35 -2.86 -4.87
CA PHE A 156 25.40 -1.84 -4.84
C PHE A 156 26.70 -2.58 -5.15
N ALA A 157 27.28 -2.35 -6.34
CA ALA A 157 28.49 -3.03 -6.79
C ALA A 157 29.49 -2.92 -5.65
N LEU A 158 29.73 -4.04 -4.95
CA LEU A 158 30.28 -4.11 -3.59
C LEU A 158 31.11 -2.87 -3.30
N ALA A 159 30.51 -1.87 -2.64
CA ALA A 159 31.27 -0.68 -2.27
C ALA A 159 32.46 -1.24 -1.51
N SER A 160 33.66 -0.99 -2.02
CA SER A 160 34.83 -1.20 -1.20
C SER A 160 34.54 -0.50 0.15
N PRO A 161 34.97 -1.05 1.29
CA PRO A 161 34.68 -0.46 2.60
C PRO A 161 34.93 1.06 2.66
N CYS A 162 35.83 1.56 1.81
CA CYS A 162 36.07 2.99 1.63
C CYS A 162 34.94 3.79 0.96
N GLN A 163 34.26 3.24 -0.05
CA GLN A 163 33.12 3.90 -0.70
C GLN A 163 31.91 3.95 0.24
N SER A 164 31.62 2.87 0.97
CA SER A 164 30.58 2.87 2.01
C SER A 164 30.85 3.92 3.08
N ALA A 165 32.09 3.99 3.59
CA ALA A 165 32.47 4.99 4.58
C ALA A 165 32.36 6.42 4.05
N ALA A 166 32.74 6.66 2.79
CA ALA A 166 32.60 7.98 2.16
C ALA A 166 31.14 8.42 2.02
N VAL A 167 30.25 7.51 1.63
CA VAL A 167 28.79 7.78 1.55
C VAL A 167 28.22 8.06 2.94
N THR A 168 28.58 7.25 3.94
CA THR A 168 28.17 7.46 5.33
C THR A 168 28.68 8.80 5.87
N GLN A 169 29.93 9.15 5.60
CA GLN A 169 30.51 10.43 6.03
C GLN A 169 29.75 11.61 5.39
N ARG A 170 29.50 11.55 4.08
CA ARG A 170 28.72 12.59 3.37
C ARG A 170 27.32 12.77 3.96
N PHE A 171 26.67 11.66 4.34
CA PHE A 171 25.38 11.71 5.03
C PHE A 171 25.52 12.39 6.40
N LEU A 172 26.51 12.00 7.22
CA LEU A 172 26.72 12.58 8.54
C LEU A 172 27.08 14.07 8.48
N ASP A 173 27.80 14.51 7.46
CA ASP A 173 28.10 15.94 7.25
C ASP A 173 26.82 16.73 6.96
N GLY A 174 25.94 16.18 6.10
CA GLY A 174 24.62 16.74 5.82
C GLY A 174 23.72 16.75 7.07
N PHE A 175 23.70 15.65 7.82
CA PHE A 175 22.96 15.54 9.07
C PHE A 175 23.47 16.51 10.14
N SER A 176 24.78 16.67 10.28
CA SER A 176 25.40 17.62 11.22
C SER A 176 25.01 19.06 10.87
N THR A 177 25.01 19.40 9.58
CA THR A 177 24.57 20.71 9.09
C THR A 177 23.11 20.96 9.41
N TRP A 178 22.25 19.96 9.17
CA TRP A 178 20.84 20.01 9.52
C TRP A 178 20.64 20.16 11.04
N ALA A 179 21.27 19.32 11.86
CA ALA A 179 21.13 19.36 13.31
C ALA A 179 21.53 20.72 13.89
N LYS A 180 22.64 21.31 13.42
CA LYS A 180 23.07 22.66 13.79
C LYS A 180 22.04 23.72 13.39
N ARG A 181 21.50 23.65 12.17
CA ARG A 181 20.46 24.58 11.70
C ARG A 181 19.21 24.55 12.58
N TRP A 182 18.88 23.40 13.15
CA TRP A 182 17.74 23.21 14.05
C TRP A 182 18.09 23.31 15.54
N ASN A 183 19.31 23.74 15.88
CA ASN A 183 19.81 23.85 17.25
C ASN A 183 19.71 22.52 18.05
N ILE A 184 19.93 21.39 17.37
CA ILE A 184 19.93 20.05 17.94
C ILE A 184 21.38 19.66 18.26
N CYS A 185 21.68 19.41 19.52
CA CYS A 185 22.97 18.90 19.96
C CYS A 185 23.00 17.37 19.91
N VAL A 186 23.83 16.80 19.04
CA VAL A 186 24.06 15.36 18.94
C VAL A 186 25.24 14.98 19.81
N ASN A 187 25.09 13.99 20.68
CA ASN A 187 26.15 13.55 21.58
C ASN A 187 27.06 12.54 20.88
N GLU A 188 28.28 12.94 20.53
CA GLU A 188 29.22 12.07 19.82
C GLU A 188 29.70 10.91 20.69
N SER A 189 29.87 11.13 21.99
CA SER A 189 30.32 10.07 22.94
C SER A 189 29.29 8.97 23.17
N LYS A 190 28.01 9.24 22.90
CA LYS A 190 26.92 8.25 22.95
C LYS A 190 26.56 7.70 21.57
N SER A 191 27.14 8.25 20.52
CA SER A 191 26.91 7.79 19.15
C SER A 191 27.84 6.62 18.85
N GLN A 192 27.32 5.60 18.20
CA GLN A 192 28.05 4.40 17.78
C GLN A 192 27.65 4.07 16.34
N HIS A 193 28.57 3.54 15.55
CA HIS A 193 28.29 3.13 14.19
C HIS A 193 28.32 1.60 14.10
N CYS A 194 27.22 1.00 13.64
CA CYS A 194 27.07 -0.43 13.42
C CYS A 194 26.86 -0.70 11.93
N MET A 195 27.69 -1.58 11.35
CA MET A 195 27.57 -1.98 9.95
C MET A 195 27.13 -3.44 9.88
N PHE A 196 26.03 -3.70 9.19
CA PHE A 196 25.57 -5.05 8.91
C PHE A 196 26.07 -5.46 7.52
N ALA A 197 27.11 -6.27 7.46
CA ALA A 197 27.66 -6.79 6.21
C ALA A 197 27.91 -8.30 6.31
N LEU A 198 27.69 -9.02 5.20
CA LEU A 198 27.94 -10.47 5.11
C LEU A 198 29.44 -10.82 5.11
N ARG A 199 30.32 -9.84 4.86
CA ARG A 199 31.77 -10.00 4.91
C ARG A 199 32.32 -9.27 6.13
N ASN A 200 32.97 -10.00 7.03
CA ASN A 200 33.72 -9.42 8.13
C ASN A 200 34.97 -8.73 7.59
N GLY A 201 35.00 -7.40 7.64
CA GLY A 201 36.17 -6.59 7.32
C GLY A 201 36.25 -5.38 8.24
N ASN A 202 37.47 -4.97 8.59
CA ASN A 202 37.70 -3.72 9.33
C ASN A 202 37.22 -2.55 8.46
N CYS A 203 36.24 -1.79 8.96
CA CYS A 203 35.71 -0.63 8.24
C CYS A 203 36.58 0.60 8.48
N LEU A 204 36.42 1.62 7.63
CA LEU A 204 37.07 2.92 7.80
C LEU A 204 36.37 3.75 8.88
N THR A 205 37.18 4.56 9.56
CA THR A 205 36.77 5.46 10.64
C THR A 205 35.83 6.56 10.15
N VAL A 206 34.64 6.65 10.76
CA VAL A 206 33.64 7.69 10.47
C VAL A 206 33.65 8.76 11.57
N ARG A 207 33.42 10.03 11.20
CA ARG A 207 33.48 11.18 12.12
C ARG A 207 32.15 11.92 12.20
N LEU A 208 31.81 12.38 13.39
CA LEU A 208 30.70 13.30 13.66
C LEU A 208 31.22 14.48 14.47
N ASN A 209 30.95 15.71 14.02
CA ASN A 209 31.48 16.94 14.65
C ASN A 209 33.00 16.88 14.92
N ASN A 210 33.77 16.38 13.93
CA ASN A 210 35.22 16.14 13.99
C ASN A 210 35.71 15.11 15.02
N LYS A 211 34.82 14.44 15.76
CA LYS A 211 35.16 13.33 16.65
C LYS A 211 34.92 11.99 15.97
N VAL A 212 35.83 11.05 16.19
CA VAL A 212 35.70 9.68 15.68
C VAL A 212 34.61 8.95 16.47
N ILE A 213 33.67 8.34 15.76
CA ILE A 213 32.65 7.48 16.36
C ILE A 213 33.20 6.04 16.47
N PRO A 214 33.08 5.39 17.64
CA PRO A 214 33.46 3.99 17.78
C PRO A 214 32.57 3.08 16.94
N GLN A 215 33.18 2.07 16.31
CA GLN A 215 32.45 1.01 15.62
C GLN A 215 32.06 -0.07 16.62
N GLU A 216 30.80 -0.46 16.61
CA GLU A 216 30.26 -1.53 17.46
C GLU A 216 29.51 -2.54 16.61
N ASN A 217 29.59 -3.83 16.99
CA ASN A 217 28.89 -4.91 16.27
C ASN A 217 27.44 -5.08 16.73
N HIS A 218 27.02 -4.34 17.76
CA HIS A 218 25.67 -4.39 18.32
C HIS A 218 25.28 -3.00 18.82
N ALA A 219 24.05 -2.58 18.54
CA ALA A 219 23.47 -1.39 19.12
C ALA A 219 22.50 -1.81 20.24
N ARG A 220 22.80 -1.45 21.49
CA ARG A 220 21.84 -1.63 22.60
C ARG A 220 20.84 -0.48 22.57
N TYR A 221 19.66 -0.72 22.05
CA TYR A 221 18.56 0.22 22.16
C TYR A 221 18.02 0.19 23.60
N LEU A 222 18.11 1.33 24.29
CA LEU A 222 17.36 1.57 25.52
C LEU A 222 15.87 1.68 25.15
N GLY A 223 15.13 0.56 25.13
CA GLY A 223 13.68 0.62 24.94
C GLY A 223 12.92 -0.61 24.47
N THR A 224 13.49 -1.82 24.40
CA THR A 224 12.65 -3.02 24.28
C THR A 224 12.16 -3.41 25.67
N LEU A 225 10.94 -3.00 26.02
CA LEU A 225 10.16 -3.68 27.05
C LEU A 225 10.11 -5.17 26.64
N HIS A 226 10.69 -6.02 27.47
CA HIS A 226 10.42 -7.45 27.41
C HIS A 226 8.91 -7.63 27.65
N PHE A 227 8.21 -8.18 26.65
CA PHE A 227 6.86 -8.75 26.82
C PHE A 227 6.98 -10.18 27.33
#